data_AF-A0A925FA08-F1
#
_entry.id   AF-A0A925FA08-F1
#
_cell.length_a   1.000
_cell.length_b   1.000
_cell.length_c   1.000
_cell.angle_alpha   90.00
_cell.angle_beta   90.00
_cell.angle_gamma   90.00
#
_symmetry.space_group_name_H-M   'P 1'
#
loop_
_entity.id
_entity.type
_entity.pdbx_description
1 polymer ?
#
loop_
_entity_poly.entity_id
_entity_poly.type
_entity_poly.pdbx_seq_one_letter_code
_entity_poly.pdbx_strand_id
1 'polypeptide(L)' 'MTNTPSKIRKQYENTNFPHVILRFEDGHEIQFPKGTRKSFDAWEGERIKILAVWDPTSGDREKVDTWRAEQFDDEKTA' A
#
# COMPACT_ATOMS: atom_id res chain seq x y z
N MET A 1 11.45 26.68 5.31
CA MET A 1 11.26 25.93 4.05
C MET A 1 9.90 25.26 4.15
N THR A 2 8.93 25.68 3.35
CA THR A 2 7.59 25.08 3.31
C THR A 2 7.66 23.79 2.51
N ASN A 3 7.94 22.65 3.16
CA ASN A 3 7.78 21.34 2.55
C ASN A 3 6.28 21.06 2.41
N THR A 4 5.67 21.59 1.35
CA THR A 4 4.37 21.11 0.90
C THR A 4 4.56 19.65 0.53
N PRO A 5 3.82 18.70 1.13
CA PRO A 5 3.97 17.28 0.80
C PRO A 5 3.73 17.11 -0.70
N SER A 6 4.68 16.49 -1.41
CA SER A 6 4.50 16.19 -2.83
C SER A 6 3.73 14.89 -2.98
N LYS A 7 2.94 14.77 -4.05
CA LYS A 7 2.42 13.46 -4.47
C LYS A 7 3.57 12.65 -5.04
N ILE A 8 3.80 11.48 -4.47
CA ILE A 8 4.77 10.49 -4.92
C ILE A 8 4.03 9.28 -5.45
N ARG A 9 4.49 8.76 -6.59
CA ARG A 9 3.91 7.56 -7.20
C ARG A 9 4.78 6.36 -6.87
N LYS A 10 4.19 5.42 -6.14
CA LYS A 10 4.85 4.26 -5.58
C LYS A 10 4.21 2.99 -6.08
N GLN A 11 4.88 1.87 -5.89
CA GLN A 11 4.38 0.55 -6.22
C GLN A 11 4.61 -0.42 -5.07
N TYR A 12 3.72 -1.40 -4.95
CA TYR A 12 3.89 -2.52 -4.04
C TYR A 12 3.55 -3.82 -4.75
N GLU A 13 4.40 -4.82 -4.55
CA GLU A 13 4.20 -6.17 -5.07
C GLU A 13 3.86 -7.11 -3.91
N ASN A 14 2.67 -7.72 -3.98
CA ASN A 14 2.27 -8.71 -2.99
C ASN A 14 2.78 -10.09 -3.39
N THR A 15 3.94 -10.51 -2.86
CA THR A 15 4.50 -11.84 -3.11
C THR A 15 4.18 -12.86 -2.02
N ASN A 16 3.71 -12.41 -0.85
CA ASN A 16 3.64 -13.24 0.36
C ASN A 16 2.21 -13.71 0.66
N PHE A 17 1.22 -12.82 0.58
CA PHE A 17 -0.13 -13.07 1.10
C PHE A 17 -1.15 -13.36 -0.01
N PRO A 18 -2.22 -14.13 0.25
CA PRO A 18 -3.26 -14.42 -0.75
C PRO A 18 -3.92 -13.15 -1.30
N HIS A 19 -4.21 -12.20 -0.43
CA HIS A 19 -4.71 -10.87 -0.77
C HIS A 19 -4.10 -9.84 0.18
N VAL A 20 -3.80 -8.66 -0.34
CA VAL A 20 -3.35 -7.51 0.47
C VAL A 20 -4.30 -6.35 0.27
N ILE A 21 -4.54 -5.61 1.35
CA ILE A 21 -5.19 -4.31 1.36
C ILE A 21 -4.17 -3.30 1.86
N LEU A 22 -3.88 -2.30 1.03
CA LEU A 22 -3.14 -1.10 1.41
C LEU A 22 -4.15 -0.06 1.87
N ARG A 23 -4.12 0.31 3.15
CA ARG A 23 -4.98 1.34 3.72
C ARG A 23 -4.19 2.60 4.01
N PHE A 24 -4.57 3.67 3.33
CA PHE A 24 -3.97 5.00 3.38
C PHE A 24 -4.48 5.78 4.59
N GLU A 25 -3.77 6.84 4.99
CA GLU A 25 -4.18 7.67 6.13
C GLU A 25 -5.44 8.51 5.81
N ASP A 26 -5.62 8.86 4.54
CA ASP A 26 -6.83 9.53 4.03
C ASP A 26 -8.10 8.64 4.09
N GLY A 27 -7.93 7.33 4.31
CA GLY A 27 -9.02 6.35 4.33
C GLY A 27 -9.25 5.63 3.00
N HIS A 28 -8.46 5.95 1.98
CA HIS A 28 -8.42 5.17 0.74
C HIS A 28 -7.93 3.74 1.02
N GLU A 29 -8.48 2.74 0.33
CA GLU A 29 -8.06 1.34 0.42
C GLU A 29 -7.87 0.76 -0.97
N ILE A 30 -6.72 0.12 -1.21
CA ILE A 30 -6.43 -0.58 -2.46
C ILE A 30 -6.21 -2.05 -2.15
N GLN A 31 -7.02 -2.91 -2.76
CA GLN A 31 -6.87 -4.35 -2.63
C GLN A 31 -6.39 -5.00 -3.92
N PHE A 32 -5.56 -6.03 -3.80
CA PHE A 32 -5.06 -6.82 -4.92
C PHE A 32 -4.59 -8.20 -4.45
N PRO A 33 -4.71 -9.22 -5.31
CA PRO A 33 -4.33 -10.60 -4.98
C PRO A 33 -2.81 -10.80 -5.01
N LYS A 34 -2.38 -11.97 -4.54
CA LYS A 34 -1.00 -12.44 -4.62
C LYS A 34 -0.46 -12.42 -6.05
N GLY A 35 0.83 -12.12 -6.20
CA GLY A 35 1.53 -12.04 -7.48
C GLY A 35 1.16 -10.80 -8.30
N THR A 36 0.33 -9.91 -7.76
CA THR A 36 0.00 -8.65 -8.41
C THR A 36 0.87 -7.54 -7.84
N ARG A 37 1.43 -6.75 -8.76
CA ARG A 37 2.03 -5.45 -8.45
C ARG A 37 1.02 -4.36 -8.75
N LYS A 38 0.89 -3.40 -7.83
CA LYS A 38 -0.01 -2.26 -8.02
C LYS A 38 0.69 -0.96 -7.71
N SER A 39 0.61 -0.04 -8.65
CA SER A 39 1.04 1.34 -8.48
C SER A 39 -0.07 2.16 -7.81
N PHE A 40 0.32 3.13 -6.99
CA PHE A 40 -0.58 4.04 -6.31
C PHE A 40 0.11 5.39 -6.06
N ASP A 41 -0.70 6.44 -5.98
CA ASP A 41 -0.25 7.75 -5.57
C ASP A 41 -0.43 7.90 -4.05
N ALA A 42 0.60 8.40 -3.38
CA ALA A 42 0.60 8.68 -1.95
C ALA A 42 1.26 10.04 -1.69
N TRP A 43 1.05 10.60 -0.51
CA TRP A 43 1.74 11.81 -0.10
C TRP A 43 3.04 11.50 0.64
N GLU A 44 4.06 12.34 0.46
CA GLU A 44 5.29 12.24 1.26
C GLU A 44 4.98 12.28 2.77
N GLY A 45 5.52 11.33 3.52
CA GLY A 45 5.27 11.17 4.95
C GLY A 45 3.98 10.43 5.33
N GLU A 46 3.11 10.11 4.36
CA GLU A 46 1.87 9.36 4.60
C GLU A 46 2.15 7.93 5.07
N ARG A 47 1.35 7.44 6.03
CA ARG A 47 1.43 6.06 6.53
C ARG A 47 0.40 5.17 5.85
N ILE A 48 0.87 4.07 5.29
CA ILE A 48 0.07 3.08 4.59
C ILE A 48 0.14 1.79 5.40
N LYS A 49 -1.02 1.34 5.89
CA LYS A 49 -1.14 0.07 6.61
C LYS A 49 -1.27 -1.06 5.59
N ILE A 50 -0.46 -2.09 5.76
CA ILE A 50 -0.50 -3.29 4.94
C ILE A 50 -1.29 -4.35 5.72
N LEU A 51 -2.48 -4.68 5.22
CA LEU A 51 -3.35 -5.69 5.80
C LEU A 51 -3.37 -6.92 4.89
N ALA A 52 -3.13 -8.10 5.44
CA ALA A 52 -3.32 -9.36 4.74
C ALA A 52 -4.76 -9.84 4.94
N VAL A 53 -5.35 -10.36 3.87
CA VAL A 53 -6.62 -11.10 3.94
C VAL A 53 -6.31 -12.53 3.52
N TRP A 54 -6.40 -13.43 4.50
CA TRP A 54 -6.18 -14.85 4.32
C TRP A 54 -7.40 -15.52 3.68
N ASP A 55 -8.58 -15.19 4.18
CA ASP A 55 -9.86 -15.66 3.67
C ASP A 55 -10.76 -14.47 3.30
N PRO A 56 -11.12 -14.31 2.00
CA PRO A 56 -11.94 -13.18 1.56
C PRO A 56 -13.42 -13.30 1.98
N THR A 57 -13.86 -14.44 2.52
CA THR A 57 -15.25 -14.67 2.93
C THR A 57 -15.48 -14.40 4.42
N SER A 58 -14.45 -14.53 5.25
CA SER A 58 -14.49 -14.31 6.70
C SER A 58 -14.49 -12.82 7.07
N GLY A 59 -14.02 -11.95 6.17
CA GLY A 59 -13.86 -10.52 6.44
C GLY A 59 -12.69 -10.17 7.37
N ASP A 60 -11.95 -11.17 7.82
CA ASP A 60 -10.77 -11.01 8.67
C ASP A 60 -9.62 -10.33 7.92
N ARG A 61 -9.08 -9.28 8.55
CA ARG A 61 -7.95 -8.51 8.05
C ARG A 61 -6.86 -8.52 9.12
N GLU A 62 -5.73 -9.12 8.79
CA GLU A 62 -4.57 -9.14 9.67
C GLU A 62 -3.65 -7.97 9.34
N LYS A 63 -3.33 -7.14 10.34
CA LYS A 63 -2.33 -6.09 10.15
C LYS A 63 -0.94 -6.72 10.11
N VAL A 64 -0.35 -6.75 8.92
CA VAL A 64 1.01 -7.24 8.71
C VAL A 64 2.02 -6.18 9.09
N ASP A 65 1.87 -4.97 8.52
CA ASP A 65 2.86 -3.92 8.68
C ASP A 65 2.24 -2.52 8.50
N THR A 66 3.04 -1.49 8.72
CA THR A 66 2.69 -0.10 8.44
C THR A 66 3.92 0.62 7.94
N TRP A 67 3.94 0.92 6.65
CA TRP A 67 5.06 1.57 5.99
C TRP A 67 4.72 3.01 5.68
N ARG A 68 5.73 3.88 5.68
CA ARG A 68 5.59 5.21 5.09
C ARG A 68 5.61 5.08 3.57
N ALA A 69 4.94 5.99 2.88
CA ALA A 69 4.94 6.07 1.42
C ALA A 69 6.36 6.02 0.83
N GLU A 70 7.35 6.63 1.50
CA GLU A 70 8.75 6.65 1.09
C GLU A 70 9.44 5.26 1.14
N GLN A 71 8.93 4.33 1.95
CA GLN A 71 9.49 2.99 2.08
C GLN A 71 9.05 2.05 0.95
N PHE A 72 8.04 2.45 0.17
CA PHE A 72 7.61 1.69 -1.00
C PHE A 72 8.53 1.96 -2.19
N ASP A 73 8.67 0.96 -3.05
CA ASP A 73 9.40 1.08 -4.29
C ASP A 73 8.79 2.19 -5.17
N ASP A 74 9.65 2.98 -5.80
CA ASP A 74 9.22 3.91 -6.84
C ASP A 74 8.67 3.14 -8.04
N GLU A 75 7.62 3.67 -8.66
CA GLU A 75 7.21 3.18 -9.97
C GLU A 75 8.32 3.48 -10.97
N LYS A 76 9.12 2.47 -11.32
CA LYS A 76 10.07 2.61 -12.43
C LYS A 76 9.27 2.61 -13.72
N THR A 77 9.06 3.80 -14.28
CA THR A 77 8.66 3.94 -15.68
C THR A 77 9.73 3.25 -16.52
N ALA A 78 9.34 2.14 -17.16
CA ALA A 78 10.17 1.46 -18.15
C ALA A 78 10.39 2.35 -19.37
#